data_AF-A0A7X9A7E1-F1
#
_entry.id   AF-A0A7X9A7E1-F1
#
_cell.length_a   1.000
_cell.length_b   1.000
_cell.length_c   1.000
_cell.angle_alpha   90.00
_cell.angle_beta   90.00
_cell.angle_gamma   90.00
#
_symmetry.space_group_name_H-M   'P 1'
#
loop_
_entity.id
_entity.type
_entity.pdbx_description
1 polymer ?
#
loop_
_entity_poly.entity_id
_entity_poly.type
_entity_poly.pdbx_seq_one_letter_code
_entity_poly.pdbx_strand_id
1 'polypeptide(L)'
;MMKKACCTILTLALGFGLVPSAFAADSADTLKVKVRTELKVDAEEKKKIISLKTQLLELRRQIIQENVKNGSLTQEQGAHMEERINARLEALKSGKLGHFHHHHCPQSKKSQ
;
A
#
# COMPACT_ATOMS: atom_id res chain seq x y z
N MET A 1 11.81 25.34 53.78
CA MET A 1 12.62 25.87 52.66
C MET A 1 11.83 25.76 51.37
N MET A 2 11.04 26.81 51.08
CA MET A 2 10.60 27.13 49.72
C MET A 2 11.82 27.56 48.88
N LYS A 3 11.60 27.73 47.57
CA LYS A 3 12.46 28.47 46.60
C LYS A 3 13.35 27.65 45.65
N LYS A 4 12.89 26.54 45.05
CA LYS A 4 13.53 26.06 43.80
C LYS A 4 12.59 25.48 42.73
N ALA A 5 11.30 25.33 43.00
CA ALA A 5 10.38 24.67 42.06
C ALA A 5 9.36 25.60 41.36
N CYS A 6 9.36 26.91 41.65
CA CYS A 6 8.35 27.84 41.14
C CYS A 6 8.88 28.83 40.08
N CYS A 7 10.19 28.88 39.84
CA CYS A 7 10.80 29.90 38.97
C CYS A 7 11.16 29.41 37.56
N THR A 8 10.95 28.14 37.22
CA THR A 8 11.23 27.63 35.85
C THR A 8 10.02 27.71 34.92
N ILE A 9 8.82 27.95 35.45
CA ILE A 9 7.58 28.03 34.65
C ILE A 9 7.38 29.46 34.10
N LEU A 10 8.00 30.48 34.71
CA LEU A 10 7.76 31.88 34.38
C LEU A 10 8.59 32.41 33.18
N THR A 11 9.64 31.70 32.75
CA THR A 11 10.50 32.14 31.63
C THR A 11 10.13 31.53 30.28
N LEU A 12 9.22 30.54 30.22
CA LEU A 12 8.77 29.97 28.95
C LEU A 12 7.65 30.79 28.28
N ALA A 13 7.06 31.75 29.00
CA ALA A 13 5.91 32.53 28.56
C ALA A 13 6.25 33.82 27.79
N LEU A 14 7.53 34.13 27.55
CA LEU A 14 7.94 35.47 27.05
C LEU A 14 8.84 35.47 25.79
N GLY A 15 8.87 34.39 25.01
CA GLY A 15 9.87 34.21 23.94
C GLY A 15 9.38 33.93 22.51
N PHE A 16 8.08 33.84 22.23
CA PHE A 16 7.62 33.67 20.85
C PHE A 16 7.40 35.02 20.19
N GLY A 17 8.54 35.61 19.80
CA GLY A 17 8.60 36.79 18.94
C GLY A 17 7.86 36.56 17.62
N LEU A 18 7.16 37.61 17.24
CA LEU A 18 6.65 37.94 15.91
C LEU A 18 7.39 37.21 14.77
N VAL A 19 6.81 36.15 14.24
CA VAL A 19 7.25 35.58 12.95
C VAL A 19 6.54 36.37 11.86
N PRO A 20 7.24 37.09 10.96
CA PRO A 20 6.59 37.65 9.79
C PRO A 20 6.05 36.50 8.94
N SER A 21 4.74 36.49 8.74
CA SER A 21 4.06 35.67 7.75
C SER A 21 4.55 36.07 6.36
N ALA A 22 5.56 35.37 5.85
CA ALA A 22 5.94 35.45 4.45
C ALA A 22 4.86 34.76 3.61
N PHE A 23 4.11 35.60 2.92
CA PHE A 23 3.08 35.29 1.94
C PHE A 23 3.64 34.40 0.81
N ALA A 24 2.79 33.49 0.35
CA ALA A 24 3.05 32.46 -0.64
C ALA A 24 3.67 33.00 -1.94
N ALA A 25 4.86 32.52 -2.29
CA ALA A 25 5.27 32.44 -3.68
C ALA A 25 4.76 31.10 -4.21
N ASP A 26 3.62 31.17 -4.91
CA ASP A 26 3.06 30.10 -5.73
C ASP A 26 4.09 29.70 -6.80
N SER A 27 4.99 28.79 -6.42
CA SER A 27 5.74 28.02 -7.38
C SER A 27 4.80 26.90 -7.78
N ALA A 28 4.02 27.16 -8.82
CA ALA A 28 3.29 26.14 -9.56
C ALA A 28 4.32 25.09 -10.01
N ASP A 29 4.55 24.10 -9.15
CA ASP A 29 5.29 22.90 -9.49
C ASP A 29 4.35 22.12 -10.41
N THR A 30 4.36 22.51 -11.69
CA THR A 30 3.79 21.73 -12.76
C THR A 30 4.64 20.46 -12.85
N LEU A 31 4.33 19.50 -11.97
CA LEU A 31 4.71 18.12 -12.08
C LEU A 31 4.22 17.66 -13.44
N LYS A 32 5.09 17.77 -14.45
CA LYS A 32 4.89 17.18 -15.76
C LYS A 32 4.71 15.69 -15.51
N VAL A 33 3.46 15.25 -15.54
CA VAL A 33 3.09 13.84 -15.51
C VAL A 33 3.88 13.19 -16.65
N LYS A 34 4.96 12.50 -16.30
CA LYS A 34 5.76 11.72 -17.23
C LYS A 34 4.78 10.72 -17.85
N VAL A 35 4.43 10.95 -19.11
CA VAL A 35 3.64 10.02 -19.91
C VAL A 35 4.33 8.66 -19.78
N ARG A 36 3.70 7.74 -19.03
CA ARG A 36 4.21 6.38 -18.90
C ARG A 36 4.06 5.77 -20.27
N THR A 37 5.18 5.50 -20.94
CA THR A 37 5.17 4.71 -22.17
C THR A 37 4.49 3.39 -21.86
N GLU A 38 3.33 3.15 -22.46
CA GLU A 38 2.64 1.86 -22.33
C GLU A 38 3.55 0.80 -22.94
N LEU A 39 4.02 -0.13 -22.10
CA LEU A 39 4.78 -1.28 -22.55
C LEU A 39 3.88 -2.11 -23.48
N LYS A 40 4.23 -2.16 -24.77
CA LYS A 40 3.55 -3.02 -25.74
C LYS A 40 3.89 -4.48 -25.41
N VAL A 41 3.01 -5.15 -24.68
CA VAL A 41 3.14 -6.59 -24.42
C VAL A 41 2.67 -7.35 -25.66
N ASP A 42 3.56 -8.13 -26.27
CA ASP A 42 3.23 -8.98 -27.40
C ASP A 42 2.30 -10.15 -27.00
N ALA A 43 1.61 -10.75 -27.97
CA ALA A 43 0.68 -11.85 -27.71
C ALA A 43 1.37 -13.07 -27.08
N GLU A 44 2.60 -13.39 -27.48
CA GLU A 44 3.38 -14.49 -26.90
C GLU A 44 3.82 -14.18 -25.47
N GLU A 45 4.19 -12.93 -25.19
CA GLU A 45 4.52 -12.48 -23.83
C GLU A 45 3.30 -12.53 -22.91
N LYS A 46 2.11 -12.16 -23.40
CA LYS A 46 0.85 -12.29 -22.64
C LYS A 46 0.58 -13.73 -22.25
N LYS A 47 0.77 -14.69 -23.17
CA LYS A 47 0.61 -16.12 -22.86
C LYS A 47 1.58 -16.57 -21.77
N LYS A 48 2.86 -16.17 -21.84
CA LYS A 48 3.85 -16.46 -20.79
C LYS A 48 3.43 -15.88 -19.43
N ILE A 49 2.95 -14.63 -19.41
CA ILE A 49 2.46 -14.00 -18.18
C ILE A 49 1.26 -14.75 -17.62
N ILE A 50 0.29 -15.15 -18.46
CA ILE A 50 -0.89 -15.92 -18.03
C ILE A 50 -0.45 -17.26 -17.42
N SER A 51 0.46 -17.97 -18.08
CA SER A 51 0.99 -19.25 -17.60
C SER A 51 1.66 -19.11 -16.23
N LEU A 52 2.58 -18.15 -16.08
CA LEU A 52 3.27 -17.89 -14.82
C LEU A 52 2.30 -17.48 -13.70
N LYS A 53 1.32 -16.61 -13.99
CA LYS A 53 0.30 -16.22 -13.01
C LYS A 53 -0.57 -17.40 -12.59
N THR A 54 -0.88 -18.31 -13.51
CA THR A 54 -1.64 -19.53 -13.23
C THR A 54 -0.86 -20.44 -12.29
N GLN A 55 0.42 -20.70 -12.58
CA GLN A 55 1.29 -21.51 -11.70
C GLN A 55 1.42 -20.90 -10.29
N LEU A 56 1.58 -19.57 -10.20
CA LEU A 56 1.67 -18.89 -8.90
C LEU A 56 0.38 -19.02 -8.09
N LEU A 57 -0.79 -18.92 -8.74
CA LEU A 57 -2.08 -19.08 -8.08
C LEU A 57 -2.31 -20.51 -7.60
N GLU A 58 -1.89 -21.50 -8.38
CA GLU A 58 -1.95 -22.91 -7.98
C GLU A 58 -1.07 -23.18 -6.75
N LEU A 59 0.18 -22.70 -6.77
CA LEU A 59 1.08 -22.80 -5.63
C LEU A 59 0.50 -22.14 -4.39
N ARG A 60 -0.12 -20.96 -4.54
CA ARG A 60 -0.77 -20.25 -3.44
C ARG A 60 -1.94 -21.05 -2.86
N ARG A 61 -2.70 -21.78 -3.69
CA ARG A 61 -3.77 -22.67 -3.23
C ARG A 61 -3.18 -23.79 -2.36
N GLN A 62 -2.12 -24.44 -2.82
CA GLN A 62 -1.46 -25.51 -2.06
C GLN A 62 -0.98 -25.01 -0.69
N ILE A 63 -0.33 -23.84 -0.65
CA ILE A 63 0.09 -23.21 0.60
C ILE A 63 -1.11 -22.96 1.53
N ILE A 64 -2.24 -22.47 1.02
CA ILE A 64 -3.45 -22.26 1.84
C ILE A 64 -3.92 -23.60 2.42
N GLN A 65 -4.00 -24.65 1.61
CA GLN A 65 -4.44 -25.97 2.07
C GLN A 65 -3.52 -26.54 3.15
N GLU A 66 -2.20 -26.39 3.00
CA GLU A 66 -1.24 -26.78 4.03
C GLU A 66 -1.42 -25.98 5.32
N ASN A 67 -1.69 -24.68 5.21
CA ASN A 67 -1.95 -23.83 6.37
C ASN A 67 -3.30 -24.09 7.03
N VAL A 68 -4.29 -24.62 6.31
CA VAL A 68 -5.52 -25.15 6.93
C VAL A 68 -5.22 -26.45 7.65
N LYS A 69 -4.47 -27.37 7.03
CA LYS A 69 -4.11 -28.66 7.62
C LYS A 69 -3.27 -28.53 8.89
N ASN A 70 -2.35 -27.57 8.93
CA ASN A 70 -1.48 -27.33 10.08
C ASN A 70 -2.14 -26.45 11.16
N GLY A 71 -3.38 -26.01 10.95
CA GLY A 71 -4.15 -25.19 11.90
C GLY A 71 -3.78 -23.70 11.94
N SER A 72 -2.90 -23.21 11.06
CA SER A 72 -2.56 -21.79 10.95
C SER A 72 -3.70 -20.96 10.35
N LEU A 73 -4.58 -21.60 9.58
CA LEU A 73 -5.82 -21.03 9.04
C LEU A 73 -7.00 -21.91 9.44
N THR A 74 -8.14 -21.28 9.69
CA THR A 74 -9.41 -22.02 9.80
C THR A 74 -9.87 -22.51 8.43
N GLN A 75 -10.74 -23.52 8.41
CA GLN A 75 -11.31 -24.04 7.17
C GLN A 75 -12.09 -22.96 6.39
N GLU A 76 -12.83 -22.10 7.10
CA GLU A 76 -13.57 -20.99 6.50
C GLU A 76 -12.64 -19.94 5.88
N GLN A 77 -11.54 -19.59 6.57
CA GLN A 77 -10.53 -18.67 6.05
C GLN A 77 -9.87 -19.24 4.79
N GLY A 78 -9.52 -20.53 4.83
CA GLY A 78 -8.99 -21.24 3.67
C GLY A 78 -9.95 -21.20 2.49
N ALA A 79 -11.22 -21.58 2.70
CA ALA A 79 -12.25 -21.59 1.66
C ALA A 79 -12.45 -20.22 1.01
N HIS A 80 -12.54 -19.14 1.79
CA HIS A 80 -12.67 -17.79 1.25
C HIS A 80 -11.42 -17.36 0.45
N MET A 81 -10.22 -17.78 0.88
CA MET A 81 -9.00 -17.50 0.11
C MET A 81 -8.94 -18.31 -1.20
N GLU A 82 -9.38 -19.57 -1.18
CA GLU A 82 -9.48 -20.41 -2.38
C GLU A 82 -10.50 -19.87 -3.39
N GLU A 83 -11.66 -19.39 -2.93
CA GLU A 83 -12.65 -18.75 -3.79
C GLU A 83 -12.07 -17.56 -4.56
N ARG A 84 -11.29 -16.71 -3.87
CA ARG A 84 -10.58 -15.58 -4.51
C ARG A 84 -9.53 -16.04 -5.51
N ILE A 85 -8.87 -17.18 -5.28
CA ILE A 85 -7.93 -17.77 -6.24
C ILE A 85 -8.69 -18.26 -7.47
N ASN A 86 -9.81 -18.96 -7.29
CA ASN A 86 -10.63 -19.46 -8.39
C ASN A 86 -11.14 -18.31 -9.26
N ALA A 87 -11.66 -17.23 -8.65
CA ALA A 87 -12.08 -16.04 -9.39
C ALA A 87 -10.93 -15.42 -10.22
N ARG A 88 -9.70 -15.43 -9.71
CA ARG A 88 -8.52 -14.95 -10.45
C ARG A 88 -8.12 -15.87 -11.58
N LEU A 89 -8.24 -17.19 -11.42
CA LEU A 89 -7.97 -18.14 -12.49
C LEU A 89 -8.98 -17.99 -13.63
N GLU A 90 -10.27 -17.84 -13.32
CA GLU A 90 -11.30 -17.57 -14.33
C GLU A 90 -11.03 -16.25 -15.07
N ALA A 91 -10.60 -15.20 -14.35
CA ALA A 91 -10.19 -13.95 -14.98
C ALA A 91 -8.99 -14.14 -15.93
N LEU A 92 -7.99 -14.95 -15.56
CA LEU A 92 -6.84 -15.24 -16.42
C LEU A 92 -7.23 -16.03 -17.67
N LYS A 93 -8.19 -16.97 -17.58
CA LYS A 93 -8.74 -17.68 -18.75
C LYS A 93 -9.40 -16.72 -19.75
N SER A 94 -10.04 -15.67 -19.26
CA SER A 94 -10.60 -14.60 -20.10
C SER A 94 -9.55 -13.63 -20.68
N GLY A 95 -8.25 -13.87 -20.45
CA GLY A 95 -7.16 -13.00 -20.88
C GLY A 95 -7.02 -11.71 -20.07
N LYS A 96 -7.79 -11.54 -18.99
CA LYS A 96 -7.70 -10.38 -18.10
C LYS A 96 -6.50 -10.55 -17.17
N LEU A 97 -5.39 -9.95 -17.57
CA LEU A 97 -4.24 -9.70 -16.71
C LEU A 97 -4.60 -8.57 -15.73
N GLY A 98 -5.29 -8.90 -14.63
CA GLY A 98 -5.88 -7.92 -13.70
C GLY A 98 -4.97 -6.75 -13.31
N HIS A 99 -5.60 -5.61 -13.01
CA HIS A 99 -4.93 -4.40 -12.52
C HIS A 99 -4.34 -4.67 -11.13
N PHE A 100 -3.05 -4.36 -10.93
CA PHE A 100 -2.47 -4.41 -9.59
C PHE A 100 -3.13 -3.32 -8.76
N HIS A 101 -4.02 -3.69 -7.85
CA HIS A 101 -4.45 -2.77 -6.80
C HIS A 101 -3.24 -2.51 -5.91
N HIS A 102 -2.55 -1.40 -6.17
CA HIS A 102 -1.63 -0.81 -5.23
C HIS A 102 -2.44 -0.48 -3.98
N HIS A 103 -2.28 -1.28 -2.93
CA HIS A 103 -2.71 -0.86 -1.61
C HIS A 103 -1.87 0.37 -1.27
N HIS A 104 -2.47 1.55 -1.37
CA HIS A 104 -1.91 2.76 -0.76
C HIS A 104 -1.80 2.47 0.73
N CYS A 105 -0.59 2.23 1.22
CA CYS A 105 -0.32 2.28 2.65
C CYS A 105 -0.64 3.73 3.07
N PRO A 106 -1.62 3.98 3.94
CA PRO A 106 -1.89 5.33 4.40
C PRO A 106 -0.64 5.81 5.12
N GLN A 107 0.05 6.80 4.53
CA GLN A 107 1.14 7.50 5.17
C GLN A 107 0.63 7.95 6.54
N SER A 108 1.25 7.43 7.60
CA SER A 108 1.06 7.86 8.97
C SER A 108 1.08 9.39 8.98
N LYS A 109 -0.09 10.01 9.20
CA LYS A 109 -0.18 11.44 9.46
C LYS A 109 0.57 11.63 10.77
N LYS A 110 1.83 12.06 10.69
CA LYS A 110 2.56 12.52 11.86
C LYS A 110 1.73 13.65 12.45
N SER A 111 1.15 13.36 13.62
CA SER A 111 0.45 14.33 14.42
C SER A 111 1.39 15.51 14.68
N GLN A 112 0.79 16.69 14.53
CA GLN A 112 1.27 18.02 14.90
C GLN A 112 2.19 18.06 16.12
#